data_AF-A0A087VZ89-F1
#
_entry.id   AF-A0A087VZ89-F1
#
_cell.length_a   1.000
_cell.length_b   1.000
_cell.length_c   1.000
_cell.angle_alpha   90.00
_cell.angle_beta   90.00
_cell.angle_gamma   90.00
#
_symmetry.space_group_name_H-M   'P 1'
#
loop_
_entity.id
_entity.type
_entity.pdbx_description
1 polymer ?
#
loop_
_entity_poly.entity_id
_entity_poly.type
_entity_poly.pdbx_seq_one_letter_code
_entity_poly.pdbx_strand_id
1 'polypeptide(L)'
;MAKLLKWVVSAGPKYATLAYRYGMERGCPAIAKFYKYAKVELRPPTMSELTPALEEGKSIINFFKSGAWKQKTVKDFALDSAVAIEVLMWFFVGEIIGRRSLIGYKKVKGAYIVAH
;
A
#
# COMPACT_ATOMS: atom_id res chain seq x y z
N MET A 1 -35.58 -7.10 30.97
CA MET A 1 -34.33 -6.33 30.79
C MET A 1 -33.16 -6.81 31.66
N ALA A 2 -33.32 -6.99 32.98
CA ALA A 2 -32.20 -7.35 33.88
C ALA A 2 -31.48 -8.68 33.59
N LYS A 3 -32.18 -9.73 33.10
CA LYS A 3 -31.56 -11.01 32.72
C LYS A 3 -30.65 -10.90 31.48
N LEU A 4 -31.09 -10.15 30.48
CA LEU A 4 -30.36 -9.96 29.22
C LEU A 4 -29.10 -9.09 29.46
N LEU A 5 -29.22 -8.07 30.30
CA LEU A 5 -28.08 -7.25 30.74
C LEU A 5 -27.04 -8.09 31.49
N LYS A 6 -27.48 -8.94 32.43
CA LYS A 6 -26.59 -9.86 33.16
C LYS A 6 -25.89 -10.86 32.23
N TRP A 7 -26.57 -11.31 31.17
CA TRP A 7 -25.97 -12.19 30.15
C TRP A 7 -24.95 -11.46 29.26
N VAL A 8 -25.22 -10.24 28.81
CA VAL A 8 -24.25 -9.44 28.05
C VAL A 8 -23.02 -9.12 28.90
N VAL A 9 -23.21 -8.78 30.18
CA VAL A 9 -22.10 -8.50 31.10
C VAL A 9 -21.29 -9.76 31.42
N SER A 10 -21.91 -10.94 31.49
CA SER A 10 -21.19 -12.19 31.78
C SER A 10 -20.58 -12.86 30.55
N ALA A 11 -21.22 -12.74 29.38
CA ALA A 11 -20.76 -13.35 28.13
C ALA A 11 -19.87 -12.41 27.30
N GLY A 12 -20.03 -11.09 27.45
CA GLY A 12 -19.23 -10.07 26.76
C GLY A 12 -17.72 -10.25 26.91
N PRO A 13 -17.17 -10.44 28.12
CA PRO A 13 -15.74 -10.66 28.32
C PRO A 13 -15.23 -11.91 27.60
N LYS A 14 -16.04 -12.97 27.53
CA LYS A 14 -15.68 -14.25 26.88
C LYS A 14 -15.56 -14.08 25.37
N TYR A 15 -16.54 -13.45 24.72
CA TYR A 15 -16.51 -13.23 23.27
C TYR A 15 -15.49 -12.16 22.86
N ALA A 16 -15.32 -11.10 23.66
CA ALA A 16 -14.29 -10.09 23.44
C ALA A 16 -12.88 -10.71 23.53
N THR A 17 -12.63 -11.55 24.54
CA THR A 17 -11.35 -12.25 24.68
C THR A 17 -11.13 -13.24 23.53
N LEU A 18 -12.17 -13.94 23.07
CA LEU A 18 -12.06 -14.85 21.93
C LEU A 18 -11.76 -14.11 20.62
N ALA A 19 -12.44 -13.00 20.36
CA ALA A 19 -12.19 -12.16 19.19
C ALA A 19 -10.77 -11.54 19.25
N TYR A 20 -10.35 -11.08 20.42
CA TYR A 20 -9.00 -10.57 20.64
C TYR A 20 -7.94 -11.65 20.41
N ARG A 21 -8.12 -12.84 20.99
CA ARG A 21 -7.20 -13.97 20.81
C ARG A 21 -7.13 -14.40 19.36
N TYR A 22 -8.26 -14.56 18.70
CA TYR A 22 -8.31 -14.91 17.27
C TYR A 22 -7.62 -13.83 16.41
N GLY A 23 -7.89 -12.56 16.69
CA GLY A 23 -7.27 -11.42 16.02
C GLY A 23 -5.76 -11.33 16.25
N MET A 24 -5.29 -11.63 17.46
CA MET A 24 -3.87 -11.67 17.78
C MET A 24 -3.17 -12.89 17.16
N GLU A 25 -3.77 -14.08 17.27
CA GLU A 25 -3.23 -15.35 16.76
C GLU A 25 -3.07 -15.32 15.22
N ARG A 26 -3.99 -14.66 14.51
CA ARG A 26 -3.94 -14.53 13.03
C ARG A 26 -3.28 -13.24 12.56
N GLY A 27 -3.56 -12.12 13.23
CA GLY A 27 -3.14 -10.79 12.81
C GLY A 27 -1.69 -10.47 13.17
N CYS A 28 -1.24 -10.79 14.39
CA CYS A 28 0.14 -10.53 14.80
C CYS A 28 1.19 -11.20 13.89
N PRO A 29 1.08 -12.49 13.49
CA PRO A 29 2.08 -13.08 12.61
C PRO A 29 2.07 -12.47 11.20
N ALA A 30 0.90 -12.08 10.68
CA ALA A 30 0.80 -11.42 9.39
C ALA A 30 1.47 -10.03 9.40
N ILE A 31 1.21 -9.23 10.45
CA ILE A 31 1.82 -7.91 10.63
C ILE A 31 3.33 -8.05 10.87
N ALA A 32 3.77 -9.02 11.66
CA ALA A 32 5.20 -9.25 11.88
C ALA A 32 5.92 -9.62 10.58
N LYS A 33 5.30 -10.46 9.75
CA LYS A 33 5.82 -10.83 8.43
C LYS A 33 5.86 -9.62 7.50
N PHE A 34 4.77 -8.85 7.43
CA PHE A 34 4.71 -7.61 6.66
C PHE A 34 5.81 -6.65 7.09
N TYR A 35 5.96 -6.40 8.39
CA TYR A 35 6.98 -5.49 8.94
C TYR A 35 8.40 -5.94 8.58
N LYS A 36 8.68 -7.25 8.62
CA LYS A 36 9.98 -7.81 8.24
C LYS A 36 10.36 -7.44 6.79
N TYR A 37 9.43 -7.59 5.84
CA TYR A 37 9.68 -7.27 4.43
C TYR A 37 9.61 -5.76 4.16
N ALA A 38 8.62 -5.07 4.74
CA ALA A 38 8.48 -3.62 4.61
C ALA A 38 9.75 -2.87 5.08
N LYS A 39 10.41 -3.35 6.13
CA LYS A 39 11.66 -2.75 6.63
C LYS A 39 12.80 -2.77 5.59
N VAL A 40 12.85 -3.78 4.73
CA VAL A 40 13.92 -3.93 3.74
C VAL A 40 13.52 -3.40 2.36
N GLU A 41 12.27 -3.58 1.95
CA GLU A 41 11.78 -3.24 0.61
C GLU A 41 11.14 -1.84 0.53
N LEU A 42 10.48 -1.38 1.59
CA LEU A 42 9.78 -0.08 1.62
C LEU A 42 10.57 1.01 2.35
N ARG A 43 11.85 0.77 2.64
CA ARG A 43 12.71 1.80 3.20
C ARG A 43 13.02 2.86 2.14
N PRO A 44 13.21 4.13 2.53
CA PRO A 44 13.79 5.10 1.62
C PRO A 44 15.17 4.61 1.15
N PRO A 45 15.49 4.80 -0.14
CA PRO A 45 16.79 4.42 -0.68
C PRO A 45 17.91 5.26 -0.07
N THR A 46 19.11 4.69 -0.02
CA THR A 46 20.32 5.41 0.41
C THR A 46 20.88 6.20 -0.76
N MET A 47 21.59 7.30 -0.51
CA MET A 47 22.18 8.14 -1.58
C MET A 47 23.05 7.36 -2.56
N SER A 48 23.78 6.34 -2.08
CA SER A 48 24.61 5.46 -2.91
C SER A 48 23.81 4.56 -3.87
N GLU A 49 22.54 4.30 -3.57
CA GLU A 49 21.64 3.49 -4.40
C GLU A 49 20.94 4.35 -5.47
N LEU A 50 20.97 5.69 -5.34
CA LEU A 50 20.33 6.59 -6.29
C LEU A 50 21.11 6.70 -7.61
N THR A 51 22.44 6.73 -7.55
CA THR A 51 23.29 6.80 -8.74
C THR A 51 23.05 5.64 -9.72
N PRO A 52 23.11 4.35 -9.30
CA PRO A 52 22.81 3.25 -10.21
C PRO A 52 21.36 3.27 -10.70
N ALA A 53 20.38 3.64 -9.86
CA ALA A 53 18.98 3.73 -10.28
C ALA A 53 18.76 4.78 -11.40
N LEU A 54 19.49 5.90 -11.36
CA LEU A 54 19.46 6.91 -12.43
C LEU A 54 20.10 6.40 -13.72
N GLU A 55 21.18 5.62 -13.62
CA GLU A 55 21.82 4.98 -14.78
C GLU A 55 20.90 3.95 -15.43
N GLU A 56 20.24 3.12 -14.63
CA GLU A 56 19.21 2.17 -15.09
C GLU A 56 18.07 2.91 -15.80
N GLY A 57 17.58 4.02 -15.23
CA GLY A 57 16.58 4.87 -15.87
C GLY A 57 17.00 5.38 -17.25
N LYS A 58 18.26 5.81 -17.42
CA LYS A 58 18.80 6.20 -18.73
C LYS A 58 18.86 5.04 -19.71
N SER A 59 19.19 3.83 -19.23
CA SER A 59 19.25 2.63 -20.07
C SER A 59 17.86 2.28 -20.64
N ILE A 60 16.79 2.47 -19.86
CA ILE A 60 15.41 2.28 -20.29
C ILE A 60 15.08 3.25 -21.44
N ILE A 61 15.45 4.52 -21.31
CA ILE A 61 15.24 5.51 -22.38
C ILE A 61 15.96 5.08 -23.66
N ASN A 62 17.20 4.60 -23.55
CA ASN A 62 17.97 4.12 -24.69
C ASN A 62 17.36 2.86 -25.31
N PHE A 63 16.80 1.95 -24.50
CA PHE A 63 16.08 0.76 -24.94
C PHE A 63 14.82 1.09 -25.76
N PHE A 64 14.09 2.13 -25.37
CA PHE A 64 12.96 2.62 -26.15
C PHE A 64 13.42 3.29 -27.45
N LYS A 65 14.48 4.11 -27.41
CA LYS A 65 15.05 4.78 -28.59
C LYS A 65 15.61 3.81 -29.62
N SER A 66 16.25 2.73 -29.18
CA SER A 66 16.84 1.72 -30.07
C SER A 66 15.81 0.81 -30.73
N GLY A 67 14.54 0.84 -30.28
CA GLY A 67 13.49 -0.04 -30.78
C GLY A 67 13.57 -1.49 -30.26
N ALA A 68 14.49 -1.77 -29.33
CA ALA A 68 14.69 -3.11 -28.76
C ALA A 68 13.46 -3.63 -28.00
N TRP A 69 12.56 -2.74 -27.55
CA TRP A 69 11.29 -3.10 -26.92
C TRP A 69 10.39 -3.99 -27.79
N LYS A 70 10.52 -3.94 -29.11
CA LYS A 70 9.76 -4.79 -30.04
C LYS A 70 10.16 -6.27 -29.98
N GLN A 71 11.33 -6.58 -29.43
CA GLN A 71 11.84 -7.94 -29.30
C GLN A 71 11.43 -8.59 -27.96
N LYS A 72 10.81 -7.83 -27.05
CA LYS A 72 10.40 -8.31 -25.74
C LYS A 72 9.12 -9.15 -25.84
N THR A 73 9.05 -10.23 -25.05
CA THR A 73 7.84 -11.06 -25.03
C THR A 73 6.69 -10.33 -24.34
N VAL A 74 5.44 -10.68 -24.70
CA VAL A 74 4.23 -10.10 -24.10
C VAL A 74 4.18 -10.33 -22.59
N LYS A 75 4.65 -11.51 -22.13
CA LYS A 75 4.71 -11.84 -20.71
C LYS A 75 5.61 -10.88 -19.94
N ASP A 76 6.80 -10.62 -20.48
CA ASP A 76 7.77 -9.75 -19.81
C ASP A 76 7.29 -8.29 -19.84
N PHE A 77 6.68 -7.86 -20.93
CA PHE A 77 6.09 -6.53 -21.02
C PHE A 77 4.93 -6.34 -20.03
N ALA A 78 4.09 -7.38 -19.85
CA ALA A 78 3.01 -7.35 -18.87
C ALA A 78 3.54 -7.21 -17.43
N LEU A 79 4.61 -7.94 -17.08
CA LEU A 79 5.25 -7.83 -15.76
C LEU A 79 5.82 -6.43 -15.52
N ASP A 80 6.56 -5.87 -16.48
CA ASP A 80 7.07 -4.50 -16.39
C ASP A 80 5.92 -3.49 -16.22
N SER A 81 4.83 -3.67 -16.97
CA SER A 81 3.68 -2.77 -16.90
C SER A 81 2.98 -2.82 -15.54
N ALA A 82 2.90 -4.00 -14.91
CA ALA A 82 2.34 -4.14 -13.57
C ALA A 82 3.15 -3.36 -12.53
N VAL A 83 4.49 -3.44 -12.60
CA VAL A 83 5.39 -2.65 -11.73
C VAL A 83 5.26 -1.16 -12.02
N ALA A 84 5.16 -0.76 -13.29
CA ALA A 84 4.95 0.65 -13.65
C ALA A 84 3.64 1.20 -13.07
N ILE A 85 2.56 0.41 -13.12
CA ILE A 85 1.27 0.77 -12.52
C ILE A 85 1.40 0.87 -10.99
N GLU A 86 2.11 -0.05 -10.35
CA GLU A 86 2.35 0.00 -8.89
C GLU A 86 3.05 1.31 -8.49
N VAL A 87 4.09 1.72 -9.20
CA VAL A 87 4.79 2.99 -8.95
C VAL A 87 3.87 4.20 -9.15
N LEU A 88 2.98 4.17 -10.16
CA LEU A 88 1.97 5.22 -10.35
C LEU A 88 0.94 5.24 -9.21
N MET A 89 0.55 4.09 -8.67
CA MET A 89 -0.35 4.03 -7.52
C MET A 89 0.26 4.67 -6.27
N TRP A 90 1.57 4.57 -6.06
CA TRP A 90 2.26 5.27 -4.97
C TRP A 90 2.16 6.80 -5.06
N PHE A 91 2.09 7.38 -6.26
CA PHE A 91 1.81 8.81 -6.44
C PHE A 91 0.43 9.19 -5.87
N PHE A 92 -0.61 8.40 -6.16
CA PHE A 92 -1.96 8.64 -5.63
C PHE A 92 -2.03 8.45 -4.11
N VAL A 93 -1.27 7.50 -3.54
CA VAL A 93 -1.13 7.37 -2.08
C VAL A 93 -0.52 8.65 -1.50
N GLY A 94 0.49 9.22 -2.16
CA GLY A 94 1.04 10.53 -1.81
C GLY A 94 0.01 11.66 -1.86
N GLU A 95 -0.84 11.70 -2.89
CA GLU A 95 -1.95 12.66 -3.00
C GLU A 95 -2.94 12.51 -1.84
N ILE A 96 -3.31 11.27 -1.49
CA ILE A 96 -4.21 10.95 -0.35
C ILE A 96 -3.63 11.47 0.98
N ILE A 97 -2.33 11.28 1.19
CA ILE A 97 -1.63 11.79 2.38
C ILE A 97 -1.60 13.32 2.35
N GLY A 98 -1.26 13.93 1.22
CA GLY A 98 -1.17 15.39 1.04
C GLY A 98 -2.50 16.11 1.29
N ARG A 99 -3.60 15.58 0.74
CA ARG A 99 -4.96 16.12 0.95
C ARG A 99 -5.58 15.75 2.30
N ARG A 100 -5.00 14.77 3.00
CA ARG A 100 -5.49 14.23 4.29
C ARG A 100 -6.95 13.75 4.22
N SER A 101 -7.31 13.14 3.11
CA SER A 101 -8.66 12.62 2.84
C SER A 101 -8.58 11.40 1.93
N LEU A 102 -9.36 10.36 2.24
CA LEU A 102 -9.47 9.17 1.39
C LEU A 102 -10.36 9.47 0.17
N ILE A 103 -11.45 10.21 0.36
CA ILE A 103 -12.42 10.56 -0.68
C ILE A 103 -12.53 12.07 -0.74
N GLY A 104 -12.51 12.65 -1.94
CA GLY A 104 -12.66 14.08 -2.16
C GLY A 104 -11.70 15.00 -1.38
N TYR A 105 -11.79 16.29 -1.66
CA TYR A 105 -11.07 17.33 -0.94
C TYR A 105 -11.98 17.88 0.17
N LYS A 106 -11.99 17.22 1.33
CA LYS A 106 -12.82 17.64 2.47
C LYS A 106 -12.37 18.97 3.09
N LYS A 107 -11.07 19.30 3.01
CA LYS A 107 -10.46 20.45 3.70
C LYS A 107 -10.11 21.64 2.79
N VAL A 108 -10.39 21.56 1.48
CA VAL A 108 -10.08 22.63 0.52
C VAL A 108 -11.38 23.35 0.16
N LYS A 109 -11.47 24.64 0.50
CA LYS A 109 -12.62 25.47 0.10
C LYS A 109 -12.60 25.66 -1.43
N GLY A 110 -13.71 25.35 -2.10
CA GLY A 110 -13.88 25.52 -3.55
C GLY A 110 -13.47 24.30 -4.41
N ALA A 111 -13.12 23.17 -3.82
CA ALA A 111 -12.82 21.96 -4.58
C ALA A 111 -14.10 21.29 -5.13
N TYR A 112 -14.04 20.91 -6.40
CA TYR A 112 -15.15 20.32 -7.18
C TYR A 112 -15.48 18.87 -6.81
N ILE A 113 -14.61 18.18 -6.07
CA ILE A 113 -14.84 16.83 -5.56
C ILE A 113 -14.96 16.90 -4.04
N VAL A 114 -16.14 17.26 -3.57
CA VAL A 114 -16.48 17.22 -2.13
C VAL A 114 -16.94 15.80 -1.82
N ALA A 115 -16.33 15.15 -0.82
CA ALA A 115 -16.92 13.92 -0.30
C ALA A 115 -18.24 14.28 0.38
N HIS A 116 -19.35 13.83 -0.22
CA HIS A 116 -20.68 13.90 0.39
C HIS A 116 -20.74 13.03 1.66
#